data_AF-A0A2Z3WZA4-F1
#
_entry.id   AF-A0A2Z3WZA4-F1
#
_cell.length_a   1.000
_cell.length_b   1.000
_cell.length_c   1.000
_cell.angle_alpha   90.00
_cell.angle_beta   90.00
_cell.angle_gamma   90.00
#
_symmetry.space_group_name_H-M   'P 1'
#
loop_
_entity.id
_entity.type
_entity.pdbx_description
1 polymer ?
#
loop_
_entity_poly.entity_id
_entity_poly.type
_entity_poly.pdbx_seq_one_letter_code
_entity_poly.pdbx_strand_id
1 'polypeptide(L)'
;MLFILMIRASVYALCNGHQIAIFNINKTDPVLIFNLKDLSRNLNELKKILSPLAFSNPRLLDFKPDFGLALHKLGYPLGDIISFKSLGLPFIIRVNDDLYSAVVEIGPISEGFNDGTFCLSLDFSKKMLDKILAKIDNKIANKIKESLSRQPYSIEILEGTPVLKINAKITGGNI
;
A
#
# COMPACT_ATOMS: atom_id res chain seq x y z
N MET A 1 -38.72 -14.47 -1.28
CA MET A 1 -37.48 -14.06 -0.61
C MET A 1 -36.39 -14.00 -1.66
N LEU A 2 -36.09 -12.80 -2.18
CA LEU A 2 -35.12 -12.61 -3.27
C LEU A 2 -33.74 -12.44 -2.64
N PHE A 3 -32.90 -13.48 -2.70
CA PHE A 3 -31.49 -13.35 -2.33
C PHE A 3 -30.76 -12.58 -3.44
N ILE A 4 -30.57 -11.28 -3.25
CA ILE A 4 -29.60 -10.52 -4.06
C ILE A 4 -28.22 -10.89 -3.53
N LEU A 5 -27.54 -11.82 -4.21
CA LEU A 5 -26.11 -12.03 -4.06
C LEU A 5 -25.40 -10.76 -4.58
N MET A 6 -24.99 -9.87 -3.68
CA MET A 6 -24.07 -8.79 -4.04
C MET A 6 -22.72 -9.40 -4.38
N ILE A 7 -22.47 -9.60 -5.68
CA ILE A 7 -21.13 -9.95 -6.18
C ILE A 7 -20.26 -8.71 -6.05
N ARG A 8 -19.30 -8.72 -5.12
CA ARG A 8 -18.25 -7.70 -5.01
C ARG A 8 -17.08 -8.08 -5.91
N ALA A 9 -16.86 -7.32 -6.99
CA ALA A 9 -15.72 -7.48 -7.87
C ALA A 9 -14.65 -6.41 -7.55
N SER A 10 -13.39 -6.81 -7.37
CA SER A 10 -12.25 -5.91 -7.19
C SER A 10 -11.69 -5.37 -8.51
N VAL A 11 -11.95 -6.10 -9.60
CA VAL A 11 -11.57 -5.74 -10.97
C VAL A 11 -12.74 -6.06 -11.88
N TYR A 12 -13.01 -5.17 -12.83
CA TYR A 12 -14.03 -5.37 -13.87
C TYR A 12 -13.49 -4.90 -15.22
N ALA A 13 -14.05 -5.44 -16.30
CA ALA A 13 -13.70 -5.05 -17.66
C ALA A 13 -14.94 -4.52 -18.38
N LEU A 14 -14.78 -3.41 -19.09
CA LEU A 14 -15.76 -2.87 -20.02
C LEU A 14 -15.29 -3.15 -21.45
N CYS A 15 -16.20 -3.64 -22.30
CA CYS A 15 -15.91 -3.95 -23.69
C CYS A 15 -17.02 -3.39 -24.58
N ASN A 16 -16.64 -2.64 -25.62
CA ASN A 16 -17.57 -2.07 -26.61
C ASN A 16 -17.47 -2.77 -27.99
N GLY A 17 -16.86 -3.96 -28.04
CA GLY A 17 -16.61 -4.71 -29.28
C GLY A 17 -15.43 -4.21 -30.13
N HIS A 18 -14.89 -3.02 -29.85
CA HIS A 18 -13.69 -2.48 -30.50
C HIS A 18 -12.51 -2.40 -29.55
N GLN A 19 -12.76 -2.12 -28.28
CA GLN A 19 -11.78 -1.89 -27.25
C GLN A 19 -12.22 -2.58 -25.95
N ILE A 20 -11.25 -3.11 -25.23
CA ILE A 20 -11.41 -3.60 -23.85
C ILE A 20 -10.66 -2.63 -22.94
N ALA A 21 -11.33 -2.22 -21.85
CA ALA A 21 -10.74 -1.45 -20.77
C ALA A 21 -10.96 -2.20 -19.44
N ILE A 22 -9.89 -2.38 -18.67
CA ILE A 22 -9.92 -3.09 -17.39
C ILE A 22 -9.71 -2.07 -16.27
N PHE A 23 -10.57 -2.13 -15.26
CA PHE A 23 -10.58 -1.23 -14.12
C PHE A 23 -10.37 -2.02 -12.83
N ASN A 24 -9.56 -1.47 -11.93
CA ASN A 24 -9.48 -1.91 -10.55
C ASN A 24 -10.19 -0.85 -9.70
N ILE A 25 -11.09 -1.26 -8.80
CA ILE A 25 -11.88 -0.31 -8.00
C ILE A 25 -11.03 0.63 -7.13
N ASN A 26 -9.75 0.31 -6.91
CA ASN A 26 -8.81 1.13 -6.17
C ASN A 26 -8.05 2.16 -7.05
N LYS A 27 -8.36 2.25 -8.35
CA LYS A 27 -7.71 3.17 -9.31
C LYS A 27 -8.76 3.91 -10.14
N THR A 28 -8.52 5.21 -10.37
CA THR A 28 -9.40 6.07 -11.19
C THR A 28 -9.23 5.82 -12.68
N ASP A 29 -7.99 5.55 -13.10
CA ASP A 29 -7.66 5.24 -14.49
C ASP A 29 -7.71 3.73 -14.77
N PRO A 30 -8.07 3.33 -15.99
CA PRO A 30 -8.05 1.93 -16.40
C PRO A 30 -6.62 1.37 -16.31
N VAL A 31 -6.52 0.18 -15.73
CA VAL A 31 -5.26 -0.57 -15.54
C VAL A 31 -4.69 -1.04 -16.86
N LEU A 32 -5.57 -1.35 -17.81
CA LEU A 32 -5.19 -1.76 -19.16
C LEU A 32 -6.28 -1.36 -20.14
N ILE A 33 -5.89 -0.78 -21.27
CA ILE A 33 -6.77 -0.53 -22.42
C ILE A 33 -6.09 -1.08 -23.67
N PHE A 34 -6.80 -1.84 -24.48
CA PHE A 34 -6.30 -2.26 -25.79
C PHE A 34 -7.44 -2.48 -26.80
N ASN A 35 -7.11 -2.36 -28.08
CA ASN A 35 -8.04 -2.69 -29.16
C ASN A 35 -8.22 -4.20 -29.25
N LEU A 36 -9.46 -4.65 -29.48
CA LEU A 36 -9.80 -6.06 -29.56
C LEU A 36 -9.05 -6.79 -30.70
N LYS A 37 -8.67 -6.05 -31.75
CA LYS A 37 -7.83 -6.58 -32.85
C LYS A 37 -6.45 -7.04 -32.37
N ASP A 38 -5.95 -6.47 -31.29
CA ASP A 38 -4.66 -6.82 -30.68
C ASP A 38 -4.81 -7.85 -29.56
N LEU A 39 -6.02 -8.42 -29.36
CA LEU A 39 -6.29 -9.38 -28.29
C LEU A 39 -5.33 -10.55 -28.30
N SER A 40 -5.00 -11.12 -29.47
CA SER A 40 -4.06 -12.23 -29.59
C SER A 40 -2.67 -11.91 -29.04
N ARG A 41 -2.23 -10.65 -29.16
CA ARG A 41 -0.94 -10.17 -28.64
C ARG A 41 -1.01 -9.86 -27.15
N ASN A 42 -2.13 -9.31 -26.70
CA ASN A 42 -2.34 -8.89 -25.32
C ASN A 42 -2.99 -9.96 -24.43
N LEU A 43 -3.29 -11.15 -24.98
CA LEU A 43 -4.00 -12.22 -24.28
C LEU A 43 -3.28 -12.67 -23.01
N ASN A 44 -1.95 -12.64 -23.02
CA ASN A 44 -1.15 -13.00 -21.85
C ASN A 44 -1.24 -11.96 -20.74
N GLU A 45 -1.21 -10.66 -21.06
CA GLU A 45 -1.41 -9.58 -20.08
C GLU A 45 -2.85 -9.55 -19.56
N LEU A 46 -3.83 -9.78 -20.45
CA LEU A 46 -5.23 -9.96 -20.08
C LEU A 46 -5.40 -11.13 -19.10
N LYS A 47 -4.75 -12.27 -19.36
CA LYS A 47 -4.77 -13.43 -18.46
C LYS A 47 -4.07 -13.14 -17.13
N LYS A 48 -2.99 -12.36 -17.10
CA LYS A 48 -2.36 -11.96 -15.83
C LYS A 48 -3.27 -11.11 -14.95
N ILE A 49 -4.16 -10.31 -15.54
CA ILE A 49 -5.04 -9.39 -14.79
C ILE A 49 -6.40 -10.03 -14.49
N LEU A 50 -6.96 -10.76 -15.45
CA LEU A 50 -8.32 -11.31 -15.38
C LEU A 50 -8.37 -12.83 -15.16
N SER A 51 -7.24 -13.54 -15.11
CA SER A 51 -7.32 -14.96 -14.79
C SER A 51 -7.88 -15.13 -13.38
N PRO A 52 -8.71 -16.16 -13.17
CA PRO A 52 -9.09 -16.57 -11.83
C PRO A 52 -7.88 -16.72 -10.91
N LEU A 53 -6.71 -17.11 -11.44
CA LEU A 53 -5.44 -17.21 -10.71
C LEU A 53 -4.93 -15.87 -10.16
N ALA A 54 -5.11 -14.76 -10.87
CA ALA A 54 -4.75 -13.43 -10.36
C ALA A 54 -5.68 -12.96 -9.23
N PHE A 55 -6.94 -13.40 -9.26
CA PHE A 55 -7.94 -13.11 -8.23
C PHE A 55 -7.88 -14.07 -7.04
N SER A 56 -7.55 -15.33 -7.28
CA SER A 56 -7.41 -16.37 -6.25
C SER A 56 -6.01 -16.41 -5.64
N ASN A 57 -5.02 -15.80 -6.31
CA ASN A 57 -3.66 -15.68 -5.80
C ASN A 57 -3.00 -14.31 -6.16
N PRO A 58 -3.39 -13.22 -5.47
CA PRO A 58 -2.83 -11.87 -5.66
C PRO A 58 -1.30 -11.80 -5.52
N ARG A 59 -0.69 -12.83 -4.91
CA ARG A 59 0.75 -13.02 -4.74
C ARG A 59 1.54 -13.05 -6.05
N LEU A 60 0.88 -13.34 -7.18
CA LEU A 60 1.51 -13.30 -8.51
C LEU A 60 1.89 -11.88 -8.98
N LEU A 61 1.42 -10.83 -8.31
CA LEU A 61 1.74 -9.43 -8.60
C LEU A 61 2.58 -8.75 -7.50
N ASP A 62 3.03 -9.50 -6.49
CA ASP A 62 3.80 -9.04 -5.31
C ASP A 62 3.20 -7.82 -4.57
N PHE A 63 1.90 -7.56 -4.73
CA PHE A 63 1.21 -6.53 -3.97
C PHE A 63 0.82 -7.06 -2.59
N LYS A 64 1.43 -6.50 -1.54
CA LYS A 64 1.04 -6.76 -0.16
C LYS A 64 -0.30 -6.08 0.15
N PRO A 65 -1.21 -6.74 0.89
CA PRO A 65 -2.48 -6.15 1.29
C PRO A 65 -2.26 -4.92 2.18
N ASP A 66 -3.12 -3.91 2.04
CA ASP A 66 -3.09 -2.71 2.87
C ASP A 66 -3.56 -3.00 4.30
N PHE A 67 -2.75 -2.63 5.30
CA PHE A 67 -3.04 -2.89 6.71
C PHE A 67 -4.19 -2.04 7.24
N GLY A 68 -4.29 -0.76 6.84
CA GLY A 68 -5.38 0.13 7.23
C GLY A 68 -6.73 -0.44 6.79
N LEU A 69 -6.81 -0.92 5.55
CA LEU A 69 -7.98 -1.59 5.01
C LEU A 69 -8.27 -2.92 5.73
N ALA A 70 -7.23 -3.67 6.11
CA ALA A 70 -7.40 -4.90 6.89
C ALA A 70 -8.03 -4.61 8.26
N LEU A 71 -7.54 -3.59 8.97
CA LEU A 71 -8.10 -3.15 10.26
C LEU A 71 -9.55 -2.72 10.12
N HIS A 72 -9.85 -1.92 9.09
CA HIS A 72 -11.22 -1.49 8.81
C HIS A 72 -12.14 -2.70 8.57
N LYS A 73 -11.69 -3.72 7.82
CA LYS A 73 -12.45 -4.96 7.60
C LYS A 73 -12.63 -5.80 8.86
N LEU A 74 -11.68 -5.74 9.80
CA LEU A 74 -11.78 -6.37 11.12
C LEU A 74 -12.70 -5.60 12.09
N GLY A 75 -13.23 -4.45 11.67
CA GLY A 75 -14.14 -3.64 12.48
C GLY A 75 -13.46 -2.68 13.45
N TYR A 76 -12.16 -2.41 13.27
CA TYR A 76 -11.49 -1.36 14.06
C TYR A 76 -12.06 0.02 13.69
N PRO A 77 -12.53 0.80 14.67
CA PRO A 77 -13.11 2.11 14.40
C PRO A 77 -12.02 3.12 14.01
N LEU A 78 -12.42 4.10 13.19
CA LEU A 78 -11.56 5.23 12.89
C LEU A 78 -11.26 6.01 14.17
N GLY A 79 -10.01 6.43 14.30
CA GLY A 79 -9.53 7.19 15.43
C GLY A 79 -8.94 6.37 16.58
N ASP A 80 -9.07 5.04 16.54
CA ASP A 80 -8.37 4.15 17.46
C ASP A 80 -6.85 4.26 17.30
N ILE A 81 -6.14 3.94 18.38
CA ILE A 81 -4.69 3.99 18.42
C ILE A 81 -4.14 2.57 18.38
N ILE A 82 -3.33 2.28 17.37
CA ILE A 82 -2.56 1.05 17.26
C ILE A 82 -1.14 1.32 17.76
N SER A 83 -0.69 0.47 18.68
CA SER A 83 0.63 0.59 19.31
C SER A 83 1.56 -0.49 18.78
N PHE A 84 2.59 -0.09 18.06
CA PHE A 84 3.70 -0.94 17.64
C PHE A 84 4.83 -0.83 18.65
N LYS A 85 5.18 -1.94 19.30
CA LYS A 85 6.26 -1.96 20.31
C LYS A 85 7.64 -1.73 19.70
N SER A 86 7.86 -2.27 18.50
CA SER A 86 9.11 -2.21 17.77
C SER A 86 8.78 -2.25 16.29
N LEU A 87 8.96 -1.13 15.60
CA LEU A 87 8.71 -1.00 14.16
C LEU A 87 9.89 -0.28 13.51
N GLY A 88 10.50 -0.95 12.53
CA GLY A 88 11.52 -0.36 11.67
C GLY A 88 10.89 0.57 10.64
N LEU A 89 11.51 1.72 10.36
CA LEU A 89 11.11 2.61 9.27
C LEU A 89 12.14 2.54 8.13
N PRO A 90 12.08 1.50 7.27
CA PRO A 90 13.07 1.30 6.21
C PRO A 90 12.88 2.29 5.06
N PHE A 91 11.65 2.79 4.84
CA PHE A 91 11.37 3.71 3.75
C PHE A 91 10.64 4.93 4.27
N ILE A 92 11.15 6.12 3.94
CA ILE A 92 10.55 7.41 4.30
C ILE A 92 10.48 8.27 3.04
N ILE A 93 9.34 8.90 2.82
CA ILE A 93 9.08 9.84 1.73
C ILE A 93 8.51 11.16 2.28
N ARG A 94 8.91 12.27 1.66
CA ARG A 94 8.28 13.57 1.86
C ARG A 94 7.16 13.72 0.84
N VAL A 95 5.92 13.82 1.33
CA VAL A 95 4.73 13.98 0.48
C VAL A 95 4.55 15.45 0.12
N ASN A 96 4.75 16.34 1.09
CA ASN A 96 4.78 17.79 0.89
C ASN A 96 5.63 18.45 2.00
N ASP A 97 5.54 19.78 2.16
CA ASP A 97 6.39 20.48 3.11
C ASP A 97 6.14 20.11 4.58
N ASP A 98 4.91 19.71 4.92
CA ASP A 98 4.48 19.43 6.28
C ASP A 98 4.14 17.95 6.55
N LEU A 99 4.03 17.14 5.48
CA LEU A 99 3.61 15.74 5.51
C LEU A 99 4.72 14.81 4.99
N TYR A 100 5.03 13.82 5.81
CA TYR A 100 5.92 12.71 5.50
C TYR A 100 5.15 11.41 5.67
N SER A 101 5.55 10.39 4.93
CA SER A 101 5.02 9.04 5.09
C SER A 101 6.16 8.04 5.21
N ALA A 102 5.99 7.03 6.06
CA ALA A 102 6.85 5.86 6.07
C ALA A 102 6.07 4.65 5.59
N VAL A 103 6.70 3.84 4.75
CA VAL A 103 6.10 2.59 4.24
C VAL A 103 6.83 1.42 4.88
N VAL A 104 6.06 0.55 5.51
CA VAL A 104 6.60 -0.57 6.31
C VAL A 104 5.81 -1.82 6.00
N GLU A 105 6.52 -2.94 5.88
CA GLU A 105 5.91 -4.25 5.87
C GLU A 105 5.70 -4.76 7.30
N ILE A 106 4.50 -5.23 7.60
CA ILE A 106 4.14 -5.75 8.93
C ILE A 106 3.47 -7.11 8.85
N GLY A 107 3.92 -8.07 9.67
CA GLY A 107 3.34 -9.40 9.75
C GLY A 107 4.36 -10.47 10.17
N PRO A 108 3.93 -11.73 10.35
CA PRO A 108 2.54 -12.21 10.32
C PRO A 108 1.74 -11.81 11.58
N ILE A 109 0.48 -11.42 11.41
CA ILE A 109 -0.39 -10.97 12.53
C ILE A 109 -1.11 -12.12 13.25
N SER A 110 -1.26 -13.30 12.62
CA SER A 110 -1.71 -14.55 13.25
C SER A 110 -1.56 -15.77 12.33
N GLU A 111 -1.52 -16.97 12.90
CA GLU A 111 -1.69 -18.25 12.18
C GLU A 111 -3.12 -18.34 11.62
N GLY A 112 -3.25 -18.27 10.29
CA GLY A 112 -4.56 -18.21 9.60
C GLY A 112 -4.53 -17.29 8.38
N PHE A 113 -3.65 -16.29 8.40
CA PHE A 113 -3.27 -15.54 7.19
C PHE A 113 -2.04 -16.21 6.58
N ASN A 114 -2.21 -17.25 5.76
CA ASN A 114 -1.06 -17.82 5.02
C ASN A 114 -0.41 -16.71 4.17
N ASP A 115 0.91 -16.54 4.32
CA ASP A 115 1.81 -15.47 3.84
C ASP A 115 1.68 -14.07 4.48
N GLY A 116 0.76 -13.87 5.43
CA GLY A 116 0.88 -13.04 6.65
C GLY A 116 1.27 -11.55 6.65
N THR A 117 1.89 -11.00 5.60
CA THR A 117 2.46 -9.65 5.63
C THR A 117 1.55 -8.63 4.95
N PHE A 118 1.51 -7.43 5.53
CA PHE A 118 0.72 -6.30 5.09
C PHE A 118 1.63 -5.11 4.84
N CYS A 119 1.20 -4.21 3.96
CA CYS A 119 1.81 -2.91 3.79
C CYS A 119 1.13 -1.90 4.70
N LEU A 120 1.93 -1.15 5.47
CA LEU A 120 1.49 -0.09 6.36
C LEU A 120 2.11 1.22 5.90
N SER A 121 1.28 2.23 5.65
CA SER A 121 1.71 3.62 5.57
C SER A 121 1.51 4.31 6.93
N LEU A 122 2.52 5.07 7.35
CA LEU A 122 2.49 5.89 8.55
C LEU A 122 2.76 7.33 8.18
N ASP A 123 1.70 8.14 8.23
CA ASP A 123 1.78 9.56 7.96
C ASP A 123 2.17 10.33 9.23
N PHE A 124 3.12 11.26 9.10
CA PHE A 124 3.60 12.06 10.22
C PHE A 124 4.10 13.44 9.80
N SER A 125 4.07 14.37 10.74
CA SER A 125 4.46 15.75 10.49
C SER A 125 5.97 15.96 10.54
N LYS A 126 6.43 17.11 10.03
CA LYS A 126 7.83 17.57 10.18
C LYS A 126 8.32 17.51 11.62
N LYS A 127 7.49 17.93 12.59
CA LYS A 127 7.81 17.87 14.02
C LYS A 127 8.08 16.44 14.51
N MET A 128 7.38 15.45 13.96
CA MET A 128 7.62 14.05 14.29
C MET A 128 8.89 13.53 13.63
N LEU A 129 9.15 13.92 12.37
CA LEU A 129 10.41 13.62 11.70
C LEU A 129 11.60 14.10 12.53
N ASP A 130 11.57 15.35 13.00
CA ASP A 130 12.67 15.90 13.80
C ASP A 130 12.87 15.14 15.12
N LYS A 131 11.79 14.64 15.74
CA LYS A 131 11.87 13.75 16.91
C LYS A 131 12.49 12.39 16.59
N ILE A 132 12.22 11.84 15.41
CA ILE A 132 12.83 10.59 14.94
C ILE A 132 14.32 10.80 14.74
N LEU A 133 14.70 11.86 14.02
CA LEU A 133 16.09 12.19 13.71
C LEU A 133 16.94 12.47 14.95
N ALA A 134 16.34 13.02 16.02
CA ALA A 134 17.03 13.27 17.29
C ALA A 134 17.31 11.99 18.10
N LYS A 135 16.71 10.84 17.76
CA LYS A 135 16.81 9.58 18.51
C LYS A 135 17.68 8.53 17.84
N ILE A 136 18.23 8.83 16.67
CA ILE A 136 18.98 7.88 15.85
C ILE A 136 20.40 8.40 15.64
N ASP A 137 21.28 7.56 15.09
CA ASP A 137 22.66 7.95 14.83
C ASP A 137 22.74 9.17 13.88
N ASN A 138 23.64 10.10 14.19
CA ASN A 138 23.79 11.36 13.45
C ASN A 138 24.11 11.13 11.97
N LYS A 139 24.86 10.08 11.62
CA LYS A 139 25.19 9.75 10.23
C LYS A 139 23.93 9.39 9.46
N ILE A 140 23.05 8.58 10.06
CA ILE A 140 21.78 8.16 9.46
C ILE A 140 20.81 9.33 9.40
N ALA A 141 20.73 10.12 10.48
CA ALA A 141 19.88 11.31 10.53
C ALA A 141 20.22 12.32 9.42
N ASN A 142 21.51 12.58 9.19
CA ASN A 142 21.95 13.47 8.12
C ASN A 142 21.63 12.90 6.73
N LYS A 143 21.84 11.60 6.51
CA LYS A 143 21.47 10.93 5.24
C LYS A 143 19.97 11.06 4.94
N ILE A 144 19.11 10.89 5.96
CA ILE A 144 17.67 11.08 5.81
C ILE A 144 17.36 12.54 5.45
N LYS A 145 17.92 13.52 6.18
CA LYS A 145 17.69 14.95 5.90
C LYS A 145 18.06 15.33 4.48
N GLU A 146 19.23 14.90 4.02
CA GLU A 146 19.72 15.18 2.66
C GLU A 146 18.80 14.56 1.60
N SER A 147 18.44 13.29 1.76
CA SER A 147 17.60 12.58 0.80
C SER A 147 16.17 13.14 0.71
N LEU A 148 15.63 13.65 1.82
CA LEU A 148 14.31 14.30 1.85
C LEU A 148 14.36 15.78 1.40
N SER A 149 15.55 16.34 1.16
CA SER A 149 15.73 17.74 0.73
C SER A 149 15.80 17.91 -0.79
N ARG A 150 16.03 16.82 -1.54
CA ARG A 150 16.22 16.82 -2.99
C ARG A 150 15.45 15.67 -3.61
N GLN A 151 15.05 15.81 -4.88
CA GLN A 151 14.38 14.73 -5.60
C GLN A 151 15.24 13.45 -5.59
N PRO A 152 14.64 12.27 -5.33
CA PRO A 152 13.20 11.97 -5.33
C PRO A 152 12.43 12.26 -4.03
N TYR A 153 13.03 12.97 -3.06
CA TYR A 153 12.46 13.28 -1.75
C TYR A 153 12.07 12.04 -0.93
N SER A 154 12.78 10.95 -1.15
CA SER A 154 12.59 9.67 -0.48
C SER A 154 13.92 9.02 -0.13
N ILE A 155 13.89 8.10 0.83
CA ILE A 155 15.05 7.30 1.20
C ILE A 155 14.63 5.89 1.57
N GLU A 156 15.42 4.93 1.10
CA GLU A 156 15.44 3.56 1.61
C GLU A 156 16.68 3.37 2.49
N ILE A 157 16.47 2.82 3.69
CA ILE A 157 17.44 2.65 4.75
C ILE A 157 17.59 1.16 5.02
N LEU A 158 18.58 0.55 4.37
CA LEU A 158 18.88 -0.88 4.51
C LEU A 158 19.72 -1.19 5.77
N GLU A 159 20.74 -0.37 6.03
CA GLU A 159 21.60 -0.51 7.21
C GLU A 159 21.29 0.58 8.23
N GLY A 160 21.09 0.17 9.50
CA GLY A 160 20.78 1.08 10.59
C GLY A 160 19.35 1.64 10.53
N THR A 161 18.42 0.88 9.95
CA THR A 161 16.98 1.22 9.94
C THR A 161 16.52 1.62 11.34
N PRO A 162 15.91 2.81 11.51
CA PRO A 162 15.50 3.25 12.83
C PRO A 162 14.32 2.41 13.32
N VAL A 163 14.49 1.77 14.47
CA VAL A 163 13.46 0.94 15.11
C VAL A 163 12.87 1.70 16.27
N LEU A 164 11.55 1.93 16.23
CA LEU A 164 10.85 2.83 17.15
C LEU A 164 9.61 2.17 17.75
N LYS A 165 9.24 2.62 18.94
CA LYS A 165 7.89 2.44 19.47
C LYS A 165 6.97 3.49 18.86
N ILE A 166 5.92 3.07 18.18
CA ILE A 166 5.02 3.95 17.42
C ILE A 166 3.59 3.74 17.88
N ASN A 167 2.90 4.85 18.17
CA ASN A 167 1.46 4.88 18.37
C ASN A 167 0.85 5.59 17.17
N ALA A 168 0.11 4.86 16.35
CA ALA A 168 -0.50 5.37 15.13
C ALA A 168 -2.02 5.44 15.30
N LYS A 169 -2.62 6.56 14.93
CA LYS A 169 -4.09 6.71 14.91
C LYS A 169 -4.61 6.16 13.58
N ILE A 170 -5.64 5.33 13.62
CA ILE A 170 -6.32 4.84 12.42
C ILE A 170 -7.06 6.02 11.78
N THR A 171 -6.66 6.40 10.59
CA THR A 171 -7.34 7.42 9.78
C THR A 171 -8.07 6.74 8.63
N GLY A 172 -9.27 7.21 8.31
CA GLY A 172 -9.93 6.78 7.09
C GLY A 172 -9.16 7.35 5.91
N GLY A 173 -8.88 6.54 4.90
CA GLY A 173 -8.56 7.09 3.59
C GLY A 173 -9.78 7.90 3.15
N ASN A 174 -9.62 9.19 2.86
CA ASN A 174 -10.61 9.89 2.04
C ASN A 174 -10.52 9.22 0.67
N ILE A 175 -11.39 8.23 0.44
CA ILE A 175 -11.58 7.58 -0.85
C ILE A 175 -12.51 8.45 -1.68
#